data_AF-A0A1H3K8K1-F1
#
_entry.id   AF-A0A1H3K8K1-F1
#
_cell.length_a   1.000
_cell.length_b   1.000
_cell.length_c   1.000
_cell.angle_alpha   90.00
_cell.angle_beta   90.00
_cell.angle_gamma   90.00
#
_symmetry.space_group_name_H-M   'P 1'
#
loop_
_entity.id
_entity.type
_entity.pdbx_description
1 polymer ?
#
loop_
_entity_poly.entity_id
_entity_poly.type
_entity_poly.pdbx_seq_one_letter_code
_entity_poly.pdbx_strand_id
1 'polypeptide(L)'
;MKPPRFLVGLFVLALAGCGSVPKQASPVPLTTAPTQSSSAATQPTTVAEPSRALPTIADMPDEGRNFASCKDGKCRVHVKPGDRVTTPAEVGGTTLRIKAIEPGSVTFEQTGFGGGTFTATVYDTGSGTGLGSGERYTIGFFEIGKDQAILQIDV
;
A
#
# COMPACT_ATOMS: atom_id res chain seq x y z
N MET A 1 -38.40 15.07 -25.21
CA MET A 1 -36.95 15.05 -25.55
C MET A 1 -36.51 13.60 -25.62
N LYS A 2 -35.73 13.25 -26.65
CA LYS A 2 -35.52 11.88 -27.17
C LYS A 2 -34.15 11.35 -26.70
N PRO A 3 -34.02 10.10 -26.21
CA PRO A 3 -32.72 9.57 -25.79
C PRO A 3 -31.87 9.19 -27.00
N PRO A 4 -30.54 9.43 -26.99
CA PRO A 4 -29.64 8.88 -27.99
C PRO A 4 -29.37 7.40 -27.70
N ARG A 5 -29.54 6.58 -28.74
CA ARG A 5 -29.17 5.17 -28.76
C ARG A 5 -27.70 5.06 -29.11
N PHE A 6 -26.87 4.56 -28.20
CA PHE A 6 -25.49 4.18 -28.50
C PHE A 6 -25.42 2.69 -28.81
N LEU A 7 -25.14 2.39 -30.08
CA LEU A 7 -24.67 1.10 -30.57
C LEU A 7 -23.22 0.93 -30.10
N VAL A 8 -22.96 -0.04 -29.22
CA VAL A 8 -21.60 -0.41 -28.83
C VAL A 8 -21.32 -1.79 -29.41
N GLY A 9 -20.38 -1.82 -30.35
CA GLY A 9 -19.94 -3.01 -31.08
C GLY A 9 -19.16 -3.99 -30.20
N LEU A 10 -19.43 -5.26 -30.41
CA LEU A 10 -18.77 -6.40 -29.80
C LEU A 10 -17.38 -6.60 -30.44
N PHE A 11 -16.31 -6.20 -29.76
CA PHE A 11 -14.94 -6.43 -30.20
C PHE A 11 -14.37 -7.67 -29.49
N VAL A 12 -14.27 -8.78 -30.21
CA VAL A 12 -13.72 -10.04 -29.70
C VAL A 12 -12.19 -10.01 -29.88
N LEU A 13 -11.45 -9.77 -28.80
CA LEU A 13 -9.98 -9.96 -28.77
C LEU A 13 -9.65 -11.41 -28.43
N ALA A 14 -9.05 -12.12 -29.37
CA ALA A 14 -8.44 -13.43 -29.15
C ALA A 14 -7.10 -13.28 -28.41
N LEU A 15 -6.98 -13.85 -27.21
CA LEU A 15 -5.71 -14.00 -26.51
C LEU A 15 -5.00 -15.26 -27.00
N ALA A 16 -3.85 -15.10 -27.64
CA ALA A 16 -2.89 -16.16 -27.90
C ALA A 16 -1.52 -15.72 -27.34
N GLY A 17 -0.87 -16.60 -26.58
CA GLY A 17 0.56 -16.42 -26.26
C GLY A 17 1.00 -16.95 -24.89
N CYS A 18 0.96 -18.27 -24.71
CA CYS A 18 1.65 -18.98 -23.63
C CYS A 18 3.14 -19.12 -24.01
N GLY A 19 4.07 -18.62 -23.18
CA GLY A 19 5.50 -18.53 -23.48
C GLY A 19 6.40 -19.13 -22.40
N SER A 20 6.72 -20.41 -22.59
CA SER A 20 7.87 -21.25 -22.18
C SER A 20 8.87 -20.83 -21.08
N VAL A 21 9.04 -21.76 -20.14
CA VAL A 21 10.12 -21.87 -19.13
C VAL A 21 11.38 -22.53 -19.73
N PRO A 22 12.58 -21.93 -19.61
CA PRO A 22 13.82 -22.66 -19.83
C PRO A 22 14.39 -23.25 -18.53
N LYS A 23 14.67 -24.54 -18.63
CA LYS A 23 15.40 -25.43 -17.72
C LYS A 23 16.90 -25.26 -17.94
N GLN A 24 17.71 -25.04 -16.89
CA GLN A 24 19.16 -25.28 -16.99
C GLN A 24 19.78 -25.80 -15.68
N ALA A 25 20.49 -26.92 -15.87
CA ALA A 25 21.28 -27.77 -14.96
C ALA A 25 22.50 -27.02 -14.36
N SER A 26 23.30 -27.50 -13.40
CA SER A 26 23.45 -28.72 -12.58
C SER A 26 24.38 -28.35 -11.39
N PRO A 27 24.51 -29.18 -10.34
CA PRO A 27 25.34 -28.89 -9.17
C PRO A 27 26.84 -29.22 -9.38
N VAL A 28 27.71 -28.40 -8.79
CA VAL A 28 29.17 -28.66 -8.69
C VAL A 28 29.51 -28.97 -7.23
N PRO A 29 30.14 -30.13 -6.91
CA PRO A 29 30.70 -30.37 -5.60
C PRO A 29 32.18 -29.92 -5.57
N LEU A 30 32.56 -29.09 -4.61
CA LEU A 30 33.96 -28.81 -4.30
C LEU A 30 34.19 -28.96 -2.79
N THR A 31 34.87 -30.05 -2.46
CA THR A 31 35.52 -30.36 -1.19
C THR A 31 36.64 -29.36 -0.92
N THR A 32 36.66 -28.77 0.28
CA THR A 32 37.91 -28.39 0.98
C THR A 32 37.61 -28.08 2.45
N ALA A 33 38.12 -28.92 3.36
CA ALA A 33 38.48 -28.57 4.74
C ALA A 33 39.98 -28.19 4.74
N PRO A 34 40.64 -27.68 5.82
CA PRO A 34 40.20 -27.51 7.22
C PRO A 34 40.66 -26.19 7.91
N THR A 35 40.45 -26.12 9.23
CA THR A 35 41.30 -25.50 10.29
C THR A 35 40.78 -24.23 11.00
N GLN A 36 40.36 -24.51 12.25
CA GLN A 36 40.30 -23.71 13.48
C GLN A 36 40.80 -22.25 13.48
N SER A 37 40.00 -21.36 14.05
CA SER A 37 40.51 -20.39 15.04
C SER A 37 39.41 -19.96 16.01
N SER A 38 39.74 -20.08 17.30
CA SER A 38 38.90 -19.71 18.44
C SER A 38 38.87 -18.19 18.59
N SER A 39 37.68 -17.62 18.73
CA SER A 39 37.49 -16.27 19.29
C SER A 39 36.19 -16.26 20.07
N ALA A 40 36.34 -16.18 21.39
CA ALA A 40 35.25 -15.90 22.31
C ALA A 40 34.66 -14.54 21.96
N ALA A 41 33.50 -14.55 21.30
CA ALA A 41 32.67 -13.37 21.12
C ALA A 41 31.57 -13.41 22.18
N THR A 42 31.67 -12.47 23.12
CA THR A 42 30.67 -12.10 24.10
C THR A 42 29.28 -12.12 23.46
N GLN A 43 28.37 -12.98 23.93
CA GLN A 43 26.97 -12.92 23.52
C GLN A 43 26.42 -11.55 23.90
N PRO A 44 25.99 -10.70 22.95
CA PRO A 44 25.12 -9.60 23.33
C PRO A 44 23.85 -10.24 23.86
N THR A 45 23.53 -9.96 25.12
CA THR A 45 22.22 -10.25 25.69
C THR A 45 21.23 -9.46 24.85
N THR A 46 20.57 -10.12 23.89
CA THR A 46 19.48 -9.55 23.12
C THR A 46 18.34 -9.34 24.13
N VAL A 47 18.34 -8.17 24.77
CA VAL A 47 17.19 -7.66 25.49
C VAL A 47 16.07 -7.65 24.45
N ALA A 48 15.13 -8.56 24.59
CA ALA A 48 13.94 -8.59 23.77
C ALA A 48 13.28 -7.21 23.92
N GLU A 49 13.43 -6.39 22.88
CA GLU A 49 12.74 -5.12 22.80
C GLU A 49 11.24 -5.42 22.96
N PRO A 50 10.55 -4.80 23.92
CA PRO A 50 9.12 -5.06 24.09
C PRO A 50 8.45 -4.71 22.77
N SER A 51 7.88 -5.73 22.13
CA SER A 51 7.11 -5.60 20.89
C SER A 51 6.01 -4.58 21.16
N ARG A 52 6.24 -3.31 20.79
CA ARG A 52 5.25 -2.24 20.95
C ARG A 52 4.03 -2.68 20.15
N ALA A 53 2.93 -2.92 20.86
CA ALA A 53 1.63 -3.11 20.22
C ALA A 53 1.39 -1.91 19.28
N LEU A 54 0.99 -2.18 18.05
CA LEU A 54 0.61 -1.14 17.11
C LEU A 54 -0.55 -0.36 17.75
N PRO A 55 -0.47 0.98 17.83
CA PRO A 55 -1.53 1.77 18.45
C PRO A 55 -2.85 1.53 17.70
N THR A 56 -3.93 1.33 18.45
CA THR A 56 -5.29 1.10 17.93
C THR A 56 -5.95 2.43 17.59
N ILE A 57 -7.10 2.40 16.90
CA ILE A 57 -7.96 3.59 16.68
C ILE A 57 -8.17 4.43 17.94
N ALA A 58 -8.24 3.81 19.13
CA ALA A 58 -8.49 4.50 20.39
C ALA A 58 -7.24 5.20 20.97
N ASP A 59 -6.04 4.80 20.56
CA ASP A 59 -4.77 5.28 21.11
C ASP A 59 -4.19 6.47 20.32
N MET A 60 -4.82 6.87 19.22
CA MET A 60 -4.27 7.84 18.29
C MET A 60 -4.66 9.28 18.67
N PRO A 61 -3.70 10.22 18.71
CA PRO A 61 -4.00 11.63 18.98
C PRO A 61 -4.89 12.21 17.86
N ASP A 62 -5.77 13.15 18.22
CA ASP A 62 -6.68 13.86 17.29
C ASP A 62 -5.95 14.56 16.12
N GLU A 63 -4.62 14.73 16.24
CA GLU A 63 -3.70 15.16 15.19
C GLU A 63 -3.54 14.09 14.11
N GLY A 64 -4.63 13.81 13.38
CA GLY A 64 -4.72 12.71 12.42
C GLY A 64 -5.87 12.88 11.43
N ARG A 65 -6.21 14.12 11.05
CA ARG A 65 -7.24 14.37 10.02
C ARG A 65 -6.69 14.96 8.72
N ASN A 66 -5.46 15.44 8.74
CA ASN A 66 -4.84 16.09 7.58
C ASN A 66 -3.36 15.72 7.50
N PHE A 67 -2.96 15.06 6.42
CA PHE A 67 -1.58 14.66 6.15
C PHE A 67 -0.61 15.85 6.13
N ALA A 68 -1.07 17.05 5.81
CA ALA A 68 -0.23 18.25 5.86
C ALA A 68 0.24 18.61 7.28
N SER A 69 -0.39 18.05 8.32
CA SER A 69 -0.03 18.29 9.72
C SER A 69 1.14 17.42 10.18
N CYS A 70 1.61 16.52 9.32
CA CYS A 70 2.47 15.40 9.70
C CYS A 70 3.91 15.71 9.37
N LYS A 71 4.71 16.00 10.40
CA LYS A 71 6.13 16.37 10.23
C LYS A 71 7.00 15.27 9.62
N ASP A 72 6.64 14.01 9.84
CA ASP A 72 7.53 12.88 9.56
C ASP A 72 7.09 12.07 8.33
N GLY A 73 6.06 12.52 7.61
CA GLY A 73 5.49 11.79 6.46
C GLY A 73 4.75 10.49 6.82
N LYS A 74 4.80 10.04 8.08
CA LYS A 74 4.17 8.82 8.57
C LYS A 74 2.91 9.13 9.36
N CYS A 75 1.86 9.54 8.66
CA CYS A 75 0.62 9.88 9.32
C CYS A 75 -0.44 8.82 9.13
N ARG A 76 -1.09 8.50 10.25
CA ARG A 76 -2.32 7.73 10.27
C ARG A 76 -3.46 8.71 10.41
N VAL A 77 -4.44 8.60 9.53
CA VAL A 77 -5.61 9.47 9.55
C VAL A 77 -6.90 8.66 9.59
N HIS A 78 -7.87 9.20 10.32
CA HIS A 78 -9.23 8.65 10.31
C HIS A 78 -9.94 9.13 9.06
N VAL A 79 -10.48 8.18 8.30
CA VAL A 79 -11.23 8.49 7.08
C VAL A 79 -12.62 7.87 7.12
N LYS A 80 -13.56 8.56 6.49
CA LYS A 80 -14.97 8.18 6.31
C LYS A 80 -15.37 8.28 4.84
N PRO A 81 -16.48 7.63 4.42
CA PRO A 81 -17.02 7.82 3.08
C PRO A 81 -17.25 9.30 2.76
N GLY A 82 -16.74 9.76 1.62
CA GLY A 82 -16.81 11.14 1.17
C GLY A 82 -15.56 11.96 1.48
N ASP A 83 -14.71 11.52 2.40
CA ASP A 83 -13.49 12.24 2.77
C ASP A 83 -12.53 12.34 1.59
N ARG A 84 -11.83 13.47 1.56
CA ARG A 84 -10.76 13.76 0.61
C ARG A 84 -9.46 13.94 1.35
N VAL A 85 -8.46 13.19 0.90
CA VAL A 85 -7.14 13.12 1.49
C VAL A 85 -6.15 13.52 0.40
N THR A 86 -5.51 14.66 0.57
CA THR A 86 -4.49 15.13 -0.38
C THR A 86 -3.12 14.73 0.14
N THR A 87 -2.39 13.99 -0.69
CA THR A 87 -0.98 13.67 -0.41
C THR A 87 -0.10 14.92 -0.59
N PRO A 88 1.03 15.01 0.13
CA PRO A 88 1.98 16.11 -0.03
C PRO A 88 2.46 16.27 -1.48
N ALA A 89 2.86 17.48 -1.85
CA ALA A 89 3.29 17.78 -3.22
C ALA A 89 4.58 17.04 -3.59
N GLU A 90 5.41 16.74 -2.60
CA GLU A 90 6.65 15.99 -2.70
C GLU A 90 6.40 14.61 -3.34
N VAL A 91 5.30 13.95 -2.98
CA VAL A 91 4.88 12.65 -3.55
C VAL A 91 3.87 12.75 -4.70
N GLY A 92 3.79 13.92 -5.33
CA GLY A 92 3.01 14.11 -6.54
C GLY A 92 1.60 14.65 -6.32
N GLY A 93 1.27 15.09 -5.12
CA GLY A 93 0.07 15.90 -4.86
C GLY A 93 -1.24 15.22 -5.26
N THR A 94 -1.28 13.89 -5.19
CA THR A 94 -2.46 13.11 -5.53
C THR A 94 -3.59 13.34 -4.53
N THR A 95 -4.83 13.25 -5.01
CA THR A 95 -6.01 13.31 -4.14
C THR A 95 -6.67 11.96 -4.08
N LEU A 96 -6.82 11.44 -2.86
CA LEU A 96 -7.59 10.25 -2.54
C LEU A 96 -8.97 10.67 -2.07
N ARG A 97 -10.01 10.00 -2.59
CA ARG A 97 -11.39 10.16 -2.16
C ARG A 97 -11.92 8.82 -1.69
N ILE A 98 -12.35 8.73 -0.45
CA ILE A 98 -12.98 7.52 0.06
C ILE A 98 -14.40 7.46 -0.47
N LYS A 99 -14.73 6.40 -1.21
CA LYS A 99 -16.04 6.22 -1.86
C LYS A 99 -16.98 5.44 -0.96
N ALA A 100 -16.47 4.35 -0.37
CA ALA A 100 -17.23 3.49 0.53
C ALA A 100 -16.28 2.82 1.52
N ILE A 101 -16.79 2.57 2.72
CA ILE A 101 -16.17 1.73 3.74
C ILE A 101 -17.24 0.72 4.15
N GLU A 102 -16.92 -0.55 4.00
CA GLU A 102 -17.74 -1.68 4.43
C GLU A 102 -16.92 -2.51 5.43
N PRO A 103 -17.55 -3.36 6.26
CA PRO A 103 -16.80 -4.25 7.13
C PRO A 103 -15.77 -5.07 6.35
N GLY A 104 -14.48 -4.84 6.61
CA GLY A 104 -13.38 -5.52 5.93
C GLY A 104 -13.11 -5.05 4.51
N SER A 105 -13.65 -3.91 4.04
CA SER A 105 -13.17 -3.33 2.78
C SER A 105 -13.28 -1.80 2.71
N VAL A 106 -12.35 -1.19 1.98
CA VAL A 106 -12.37 0.24 1.66
C VAL A 106 -12.27 0.41 0.15
N THR A 107 -13.23 1.12 -0.43
CA THR A 107 -13.19 1.54 -1.82
C THR A 107 -12.82 3.02 -1.89
N PHE A 108 -11.76 3.34 -2.63
CA PHE A 108 -11.29 4.70 -2.82
C PHE A 108 -11.00 5.00 -4.29
N GLU A 109 -11.09 6.27 -4.62
CA GLU A 109 -10.77 6.85 -5.91
C GLU A 109 -9.52 7.70 -5.73
N GLN A 110 -8.49 7.48 -6.54
CA GLN A 110 -7.29 8.30 -6.54
C GLN A 110 -7.16 9.06 -7.86
N THR A 111 -6.95 10.37 -7.76
CA THR A 111 -6.64 11.25 -8.89
C THR A 111 -5.15 11.59 -8.86
N GLY A 112 -4.43 11.16 -9.89
CA GLY A 112 -3.01 11.43 -10.06
C GLY A 112 -2.74 12.82 -10.66
N PHE A 113 -1.47 13.23 -10.65
CA PHE A 113 -0.99 14.54 -11.14
C PHE A 113 -1.39 14.86 -12.60
N GLY A 114 -1.55 13.82 -13.44
CA GLY A 114 -1.99 13.98 -14.84
C GLY A 114 -3.51 14.04 -15.05
N GLY A 115 -4.31 14.15 -13.97
CA GLY A 115 -5.77 14.13 -14.02
C GLY A 115 -6.39 12.74 -14.22
N GLY A 116 -5.57 11.73 -14.49
CA GLY A 116 -5.98 10.33 -14.52
C GLY A 116 -6.56 9.91 -13.17
N THR A 117 -7.69 9.22 -13.22
CA THR A 117 -8.38 8.74 -12.02
C THR A 117 -8.45 7.23 -12.06
N PHE A 118 -8.15 6.56 -10.95
CA PHE A 118 -8.37 5.13 -10.78
C PHE A 118 -9.18 4.87 -9.51
N THR A 119 -9.97 3.79 -9.53
CA THR A 119 -10.69 3.31 -8.34
C THR A 119 -10.10 1.98 -7.93
N ALA A 120 -9.86 1.81 -6.63
CA ALA A 120 -9.39 0.57 -6.06
C ALA A 120 -10.21 0.20 -4.82
N THR A 121 -10.35 -1.10 -4.61
CA THR A 121 -10.94 -1.67 -3.40
C THR A 121 -9.88 -2.49 -2.69
N VAL A 122 -9.65 -2.18 -1.43
CA VAL A 122 -8.78 -2.94 -0.53
C VAL A 122 -9.67 -3.78 0.35
N TYR A 123 -9.40 -5.07 0.41
CA TYR A 123 -10.07 -6.02 1.29
C TYR A 123 -9.15 -6.33 2.48
N ASP A 124 -9.77 -6.48 3.64
CA ASP A 124 -9.11 -6.59 4.94
C ASP A 124 -8.11 -5.44 5.19
N THR A 125 -7.29 -5.58 6.23
CA THR A 125 -6.15 -4.69 6.40
C THR A 125 -5.15 -4.95 5.28
N GLY A 126 -4.83 -3.92 4.51
CA GLY A 126 -3.99 -4.08 3.32
C GLY A 126 -3.32 -2.79 2.91
N SER A 127 -2.20 -2.92 2.21
CA SER A 127 -1.46 -1.78 1.67
C SER A 127 -1.19 -1.94 0.18
N GLY A 128 -1.39 -0.86 -0.57
CA GLY A 128 -1.02 -0.74 -1.98
C GLY A 128 0.10 0.28 -2.14
N THR A 129 1.02 0.03 -3.08
CA THR A 129 2.03 1.03 -3.46
C THR A 129 1.57 1.73 -4.73
N GLY A 130 1.60 3.06 -4.73
CA GLY A 130 1.34 3.89 -5.89
C GLY A 130 2.61 4.61 -6.37
N LEU A 131 2.51 5.20 -7.54
CA LEU A 131 3.54 6.07 -8.10
C LEU A 131 2.92 7.45 -8.34
N GLY A 132 3.49 8.48 -7.70
CA GLY A 132 3.09 9.87 -7.84
C GLY A 132 4.33 10.68 -8.22
N SER A 133 4.25 11.46 -9.31
CA SER A 133 5.36 12.28 -9.83
C SER A 133 6.74 11.60 -9.95
N GLY A 134 6.78 10.27 -10.08
CA GLY A 134 8.03 9.49 -10.16
C GLY A 134 8.53 8.93 -8.84
N GLU A 135 7.93 9.30 -7.71
CA GLU A 135 8.21 8.73 -6.39
C GLU A 135 7.19 7.65 -6.03
N ARG A 136 7.65 6.66 -5.26
CA ARG A 136 6.80 5.61 -4.71
C ARG A 136 6.23 6.10 -3.39
N TYR A 137 4.94 5.94 -3.21
CA TYR A 137 4.30 6.07 -1.91
C TYR A 137 3.49 4.80 -1.63
N THR A 138 3.34 4.47 -0.36
CA THR A 138 2.51 3.35 0.08
C THR A 138 1.27 3.90 0.77
N ILE A 139 0.10 3.41 0.38
CA ILE A 139 -1.18 3.65 1.03
C ILE A 139 -1.52 2.37 1.77
N GLY A 140 -1.76 2.43 3.08
CA GLY A 140 -2.22 1.30 3.87
C GLY A 140 -3.48 1.60 4.64
N PHE A 141 -4.41 0.65 4.67
CA PHE A 141 -5.56 0.65 5.57
C PHE A 141 -5.27 -0.36 6.69
N PHE A 142 -5.00 0.16 7.89
CA PHE A 142 -4.52 -0.64 9.02
C PHE A 142 -5.64 -1.11 9.94
N GLU A 143 -6.78 -0.44 9.90
CA GLU A 143 -7.99 -0.84 10.62
C GLU A 143 -9.20 -0.41 9.78
N ILE A 144 -10.15 -1.33 9.57
CA ILE A 144 -11.37 -1.08 8.80
C ILE A 144 -12.57 -1.43 9.68
N GLY A 145 -13.27 -0.38 10.13
CA GLY A 145 -14.50 -0.47 10.90
C GLY A 145 -15.74 -0.52 10.01
N LYS A 146 -16.90 -0.25 10.61
CA LYS A 146 -18.21 -0.34 9.94
C LYS A 146 -18.51 0.85 9.01
N ASP A 147 -17.83 1.98 9.23
CA ASP A 147 -18.05 3.26 8.53
C ASP A 147 -16.81 4.17 8.55
N GLN A 148 -15.69 3.67 9.07
CA GLN A 148 -14.45 4.41 9.23
C GLN A 148 -13.24 3.48 9.05
N ALA A 149 -12.12 4.04 8.63
CA ALA A 149 -10.86 3.30 8.51
C ALA A 149 -9.68 4.17 8.92
N ILE A 150 -8.56 3.51 9.27
CA ILE A 150 -7.27 4.17 9.48
C ILE A 150 -6.45 4.05 8.22
N LEU A 151 -6.28 5.18 7.55
CA LEU A 151 -5.42 5.33 6.40
C LEU A 151 -4.04 5.80 6.84
N GLN A 152 -2.99 5.09 6.44
CA GLN A 152 -1.61 5.55 6.52
C GLN A 152 -1.08 5.78 5.11
N ILE A 153 -0.31 6.84 4.94
CA ILE A 153 0.47 7.06 3.74
C ILE A 153 1.92 7.15 4.17
N ASP A 154 2.78 6.33 3.57
CA ASP A 154 4.22 6.37 3.74
C ASP A 154 4.86 6.84 2.44
N VAL A 155 5.80 7.77 2.58
CA VAL A 155 6.58 8.40 1.52
C VAL A 155 8.02 7.90 1.59
#